data_AF-A0A2D1U788-F1
#
_entry.id   AF-A0A2D1U788-F1
#
_cell.length_a   1.000
_cell.length_b   1.000
_cell.length_c   1.000
_cell.angle_alpha   90.00
_cell.angle_beta   90.00
_cell.angle_gamma   90.00
#
_symmetry.space_group_name_H-M   'P 1'
#
loop_
_entity.id
_entity.type
_entity.pdbx_description
1 polymer ?
#
loop_
_entity_poly.entity_id
_entity_poly.type
_entity_poly.pdbx_seq_one_letter_code
_entity_poly.pdbx_strand_id
1 'polypeptide(L)'
;MFIYLYAQFIYFIGFSWRNPVGSKKKSTMNKMSYFLMCLLLAVSSCKKGSAPKVPLEGNEAVLPDFSWAGSSIAPAEITFTNLTKNATSHQWDFNNGTTSSKEQPGKVTFVTPGAYTVTLKAANKSHNVFTSRVLLITTDDNPIASFSYGFKNKISYAPATVQFVNESANATSYEWDINGRKDNVKSPIDYIFSTAGTYKAKLVAINSSKRSAVFEQDIIIEANPNPVAKFAVGKTPGGYFVGQEIYLINQSTNSDSYLWNFGIGGPADTSIEHAVVKFAKAGKHTIRLVSKKGNLTSKPYTITILVKDI
;
A
#
# COMPACT_ATOMS: atom_id res chain seq x y z
N MET A 1 31.75 -36.09 8.26
CA MET A 1 32.22 -37.44 8.61
C MET A 1 33.16 -37.90 7.50
N PHE A 2 34.32 -38.49 7.85
CA PHE A 2 35.47 -38.93 7.00
C PHE A 2 36.68 -38.00 6.83
N ILE A 3 37.40 -37.85 7.95
CA ILE A 3 38.81 -38.23 8.23
C ILE A 3 39.71 -38.81 7.09
N TYR A 4 40.88 -38.15 6.96
CA TYR A 4 42.28 -38.59 6.71
C TYR A 4 42.68 -39.35 5.43
N LEU A 5 43.75 -38.88 4.77
CA LEU A 5 45.11 -39.47 4.94
C LEU A 5 46.24 -38.62 4.33
N TYR A 6 47.38 -38.65 5.05
CA TYR A 6 48.71 -38.11 4.77
C TYR A 6 49.43 -38.88 3.64
N ALA A 7 50.38 -38.23 2.94
CA ALA A 7 51.76 -38.72 2.75
C ALA A 7 52.65 -37.69 2.00
N GLN A 8 53.81 -37.40 2.61
CA GLN A 8 54.96 -36.67 2.06
C GLN A 8 55.84 -37.60 1.17
N PHE A 9 56.63 -37.04 0.24
CA PHE A 9 58.12 -37.06 0.23
C PHE A 9 58.74 -36.84 -1.19
N ILE A 10 59.55 -35.76 -1.29
CA ILE A 10 60.96 -35.71 -1.74
C ILE A 10 61.40 -35.68 -3.24
N TYR A 11 62.18 -34.60 -3.52
CA TYR A 11 63.37 -34.42 -4.40
C TYR A 11 63.16 -34.49 -5.93
N PHE A 12 63.88 -33.77 -6.81
CA PHE A 12 65.31 -33.44 -6.82
C PHE A 12 65.66 -32.45 -7.99
N ILE A 13 66.71 -31.63 -7.79
CA ILE A 13 67.75 -31.10 -8.73
C ILE A 13 67.43 -30.05 -9.81
N GLY A 14 68.26 -28.99 -9.75
CA GLY A 14 68.80 -28.24 -10.89
C GLY A 14 69.61 -27.03 -10.39
N PHE A 15 70.87 -27.19 -9.92
CA PHE A 15 72.12 -26.83 -10.64
C PHE A 15 72.00 -25.58 -11.57
N SER A 16 72.88 -24.57 -11.59
CA SER A 16 74.27 -24.46 -11.16
C SER A 16 74.80 -23.01 -11.21
N TRP A 17 75.72 -22.69 -10.29
CA TRP A 17 77.05 -22.04 -10.47
C TRP A 17 77.23 -20.67 -11.17
N ARG A 18 77.84 -19.71 -10.45
CA ARG A 18 79.29 -19.33 -10.56
C ARG A 18 79.70 -18.21 -9.56
N ASN A 19 80.34 -18.61 -8.45
CA ASN A 19 81.74 -18.35 -8.02
C ASN A 19 82.54 -17.08 -8.48
N PRO A 20 83.66 -16.69 -7.82
CA PRO A 20 83.84 -16.12 -6.46
C PRO A 20 85.02 -15.07 -6.43
N VAL A 21 85.81 -15.04 -5.33
CA VAL A 21 87.15 -14.42 -5.09
C VAL A 21 87.08 -13.11 -4.30
N GLY A 22 87.78 -12.89 -3.17
CA GLY A 22 88.77 -13.59 -2.31
C GLY A 22 89.00 -12.65 -1.08
N SER A 23 89.81 -12.87 -0.05
CA SER A 23 90.72 -13.92 0.44
C SER A 23 91.18 -13.49 1.87
N LYS A 24 91.31 -14.45 2.82
CA LYS A 24 92.33 -14.59 3.92
C LYS A 24 92.47 -13.44 4.98
N LYS A 25 92.75 -13.64 6.28
CA LYS A 25 93.19 -14.76 7.14
C LYS A 25 93.15 -14.28 8.62
N LYS A 26 92.82 -15.19 9.58
CA LYS A 26 93.50 -15.54 10.87
C LYS A 26 94.00 -14.40 11.80
N SER A 27 94.02 -14.43 13.15
CA SER A 27 93.93 -15.43 14.23
C SER A 27 94.55 -14.74 15.45
N THR A 28 94.04 -14.88 16.69
CA THR A 28 94.90 -15.24 17.85
C THR A 28 94.11 -15.60 19.11
N MET A 29 94.59 -16.66 19.71
CA MET A 29 94.20 -17.37 20.94
C MET A 29 95.06 -16.86 22.11
N ASN A 30 94.56 -16.85 23.36
CA ASN A 30 95.36 -17.35 24.49
C ASN A 30 94.54 -17.61 25.77
N LYS A 31 94.93 -18.69 26.46
CA LYS A 31 94.43 -19.21 27.75
C LYS A 31 95.63 -19.40 28.71
N MET A 32 95.30 -19.66 29.99
CA MET A 32 96.10 -20.15 31.14
C MET A 32 96.72 -19.08 32.05
N SER A 33 96.77 -19.21 33.39
CA SER A 33 96.16 -20.10 34.41
C SER A 33 96.68 -19.65 35.80
N TYR A 34 95.91 -19.92 36.87
CA TYR A 34 96.29 -20.36 38.24
C TYR A 34 95.57 -19.68 39.43
N PHE A 35 94.62 -20.46 39.99
CA PHE A 35 94.33 -20.81 41.41
C PHE A 35 94.45 -19.81 42.59
N LEU A 36 93.34 -19.62 43.31
CA LEU A 36 93.28 -19.67 44.79
C LEU A 36 91.85 -20.00 45.28
N MET A 37 91.74 -20.82 46.33
CA MET A 37 90.52 -21.50 46.86
C MET A 37 90.12 -20.98 48.27
N CYS A 38 88.88 -21.29 48.67
CA CYS A 38 88.16 -21.12 49.96
C CYS A 38 87.20 -19.90 49.99
N LEU A 39 85.94 -19.95 50.45
CA LEU A 39 85.25 -20.78 51.45
C LEU A 39 83.70 -20.76 51.20
N LEU A 40 82.99 -21.81 51.64
CA LEU A 40 81.55 -22.09 51.48
C LEU A 40 80.58 -21.23 52.33
N LEU A 41 79.29 -21.31 51.94
CA LEU A 41 78.02 -21.18 52.71
C LEU A 41 77.18 -19.91 52.52
N ALA A 42 76.07 -20.03 51.77
CA ALA A 42 74.68 -19.95 52.25
C ALA A 42 73.70 -19.67 51.08
N VAL A 43 73.05 -20.73 50.60
CA VAL A 43 71.81 -20.63 49.83
C VAL A 43 70.65 -20.36 50.80
N SER A 44 70.08 -19.15 50.75
CA SER A 44 68.64 -18.88 50.97
C SER A 44 68.40 -17.38 51.14
N SER A 45 68.33 -16.66 50.02
CA SER A 45 67.54 -15.42 49.98
C SER A 45 66.99 -15.21 48.58
N CYS A 46 66.08 -16.10 48.17
CA CYS A 46 65.20 -15.82 47.06
C CYS A 46 64.02 -15.00 47.59
N LYS A 47 64.25 -13.71 47.89
CA LYS A 47 63.15 -12.74 47.89
C LYS A 47 62.76 -12.52 46.42
N LYS A 48 61.99 -13.45 45.84
CA LYS A 48 61.04 -13.08 44.81
C LYS A 48 59.96 -12.26 45.51
N GLY A 49 60.24 -10.98 45.68
CA GLY A 49 59.17 -10.00 45.80
C GLY A 49 58.40 -10.08 44.50
N SER A 50 57.31 -10.85 44.48
CA SER A 50 56.23 -10.57 43.55
C SER A 50 55.80 -9.15 43.87
N ALA A 51 56.18 -8.20 43.02
CA ALA A 51 55.43 -6.95 42.96
C ALA A 51 53.95 -7.36 42.90
N PRO A 52 53.08 -6.81 43.77
CA PRO A 52 51.66 -7.06 43.62
C PRO A 52 51.32 -6.65 42.18
N LYS A 53 50.82 -7.59 41.37
CA LYS A 53 50.08 -7.23 40.16
C LYS A 53 48.88 -6.45 40.68
N VAL A 54 49.02 -5.14 40.79
CA VAL A 54 47.86 -4.26 40.88
C VAL A 54 47.04 -4.61 39.65
N PRO A 55 45.79 -5.09 39.78
CA PRO A 55 44.93 -5.22 38.63
C PRO A 55 44.89 -3.83 38.00
N LEU A 56 45.39 -3.68 36.77
CA LEU A 56 45.20 -2.46 35.98
C LEU A 56 43.72 -2.31 35.55
N GLU A 57 42.78 -2.96 36.24
CA GLU A 57 41.35 -2.77 36.06
C GLU A 57 41.00 -1.34 36.46
N GLY A 58 40.67 -0.52 35.46
CA GLY A 58 40.16 0.83 35.66
C GLY A 58 41.04 1.98 35.17
N ASN A 59 42.17 1.71 34.49
CA ASN A 59 42.97 2.76 33.83
C ASN A 59 43.01 2.66 32.30
N GLU A 60 42.36 1.67 31.70
CA GLU A 60 42.17 1.66 30.25
C GLU A 60 41.14 2.72 29.83
N ALA A 61 41.37 3.34 28.68
CA ALA A 61 40.42 4.28 28.10
C ALA A 61 39.08 3.58 27.83
N VAL A 62 37.99 4.23 28.22
CA VAL A 62 36.63 3.76 27.91
C VAL A 62 36.34 4.05 26.44
N LEU A 63 35.84 3.04 25.72
CA LEU A 63 35.46 3.15 24.31
C LEU A 63 33.94 2.97 24.21
N PRO A 64 33.14 4.06 24.30
CA PRO A 64 31.69 3.97 24.29
C PRO A 64 31.21 3.66 22.88
N ASP A 65 30.41 2.61 22.74
CA ASP A 65 29.81 2.24 21.46
C ASP A 65 28.49 1.48 21.68
N PHE A 66 27.58 1.61 20.72
CA PHE A 66 26.32 0.91 20.71
C PHE A 66 25.75 0.76 19.31
N SER A 67 24.87 -0.23 19.17
CA SER A 67 24.06 -0.47 17.99
C SER A 67 22.59 -0.64 18.38
N TRP A 68 21.71 -0.64 17.39
CA TRP A 68 20.29 -0.91 17.59
C TRP A 68 19.69 -1.69 16.42
N ALA A 69 18.60 -2.40 16.70
CA ALA A 69 17.79 -3.10 15.70
C ALA A 69 16.31 -3.02 16.06
N GLY A 70 15.43 -3.03 15.04
CA GLY A 70 13.98 -2.95 15.22
C GLY A 70 13.29 -2.21 14.07
N SER A 71 11.96 -2.10 14.14
CA SER A 71 11.17 -1.29 13.21
C SER A 71 11.31 0.19 13.57
N SER A 72 11.60 1.04 12.60
CA SER A 72 11.65 2.49 12.78
C SER A 72 10.30 3.18 12.51
N ILE A 73 9.19 2.44 12.46
CA ILE A 73 7.84 2.98 12.26
C ILE A 73 7.13 3.09 13.59
N ALA A 74 6.63 4.27 13.93
CA ALA A 74 5.92 4.52 15.18
C ALA A 74 4.57 3.76 15.26
N PRO A 75 4.23 3.15 16.42
CA PRO A 75 5.05 2.99 17.61
C PRO A 75 6.18 1.98 17.39
N ALA A 76 7.42 2.44 17.54
CA ALA A 76 8.61 1.68 17.21
C ALA A 76 9.18 0.99 18.44
N GLU A 77 9.38 -0.33 18.37
CA GLU A 77 10.17 -1.09 19.35
C GLU A 77 11.61 -1.25 18.86
N ILE A 78 12.54 -0.59 19.55
CA ILE A 78 13.98 -0.63 19.21
C ILE A 78 14.74 -1.35 20.33
N THR A 79 15.52 -2.35 19.95
CA THR A 79 16.43 -3.06 20.85
C THR A 79 17.81 -2.44 20.74
N PHE A 80 18.34 -1.90 21.84
CA PHE A 80 19.70 -1.36 21.89
C PHE A 80 20.67 -2.42 22.43
N THR A 81 21.85 -2.48 21.81
CA THR A 81 22.95 -3.36 22.23
C THR A 81 24.17 -2.53 22.56
N ASN A 82 24.63 -2.61 23.80
CA ASN A 82 25.86 -2.00 24.24
C ASN A 82 27.06 -2.76 23.68
N LEU A 83 28.00 -2.02 23.08
CA LEU A 83 29.27 -2.52 22.54
C LEU A 83 30.47 -1.87 23.24
N THR A 84 30.22 -1.10 24.31
CA THR A 84 31.23 -0.35 25.04
C THR A 84 32.31 -1.27 25.62
N LYS A 85 33.58 -0.83 25.53
CA LYS A 85 34.72 -1.51 26.17
C LYS A 85 35.24 -0.71 27.36
N ASN A 86 35.75 -1.43 28.37
CA ASN A 86 36.46 -0.90 29.54
C ASN A 86 35.64 0.00 30.48
N ALA A 87 34.30 -0.08 30.44
CA ALA A 87 33.40 0.65 31.33
C ALA A 87 32.83 -0.27 32.43
N THR A 88 32.63 0.28 33.63
CA THR A 88 31.98 -0.40 34.76
C THR A 88 30.59 0.19 35.07
N SER A 89 30.23 1.31 34.45
CA SER A 89 28.91 1.95 34.61
C SER A 89 28.43 2.56 33.31
N HIS A 90 27.11 2.53 33.11
CA HIS A 90 26.43 2.96 31.89
C HIS A 90 25.23 3.84 32.25
N GLN A 91 24.98 4.88 31.46
CA GLN A 91 23.79 5.70 31.53
C GLN A 91 23.30 6.02 30.12
N TRP A 92 22.08 5.59 29.82
CA TRP A 92 21.40 5.79 28.57
C TRP A 92 20.39 6.92 28.70
N ASP A 93 20.39 7.80 27.71
CA ASP A 93 19.32 8.75 27.45
C ASP A 93 18.83 8.51 26.02
N PHE A 94 17.58 8.08 25.87
CA PHE A 94 16.99 7.79 24.56
C PHE A 94 16.35 9.02 23.92
N ASN A 95 16.38 10.18 24.60
CA ASN A 95 15.79 11.44 24.16
C ASN A 95 14.28 11.37 23.85
N ASN A 96 13.59 10.35 24.36
CA ASN A 96 12.15 10.15 24.29
C ASN A 96 11.47 10.31 25.67
N GLY A 97 12.21 10.84 26.66
CA GLY A 97 11.79 10.94 28.07
C GLY A 97 12.11 9.70 28.90
N THR A 98 12.67 8.63 28.31
CA THR A 98 13.11 7.43 29.04
C THR A 98 14.63 7.35 29.12
N THR A 99 15.12 6.75 30.21
CA THR A 99 16.55 6.55 30.49
C THR A 99 16.79 5.14 31.05
N SER A 100 18.03 4.66 31.02
CA SER A 100 18.41 3.39 31.63
C SER A 100 19.82 3.44 32.22
N SER A 101 20.08 2.71 33.31
CA SER A 101 21.43 2.52 33.87
C SER A 101 21.95 1.08 33.68
N LYS A 102 21.18 0.22 33.01
CA LYS A 102 21.59 -1.15 32.72
C LYS A 102 22.70 -1.14 31.68
N GLU A 103 23.65 -2.07 31.82
CA GLU A 103 24.67 -2.32 30.79
C GLU A 103 24.01 -2.64 29.45
N GLN A 104 22.99 -3.51 29.45
CA GLN A 104 22.12 -3.77 28.30
C GLN A 104 20.71 -3.23 28.61
N PRO A 105 20.28 -2.12 27.98
CA PRO A 105 19.00 -1.49 28.30
C PRO A 105 17.79 -2.27 27.75
N GLY A 106 17.98 -3.15 26.77
CA GLY A 106 16.91 -3.96 26.18
C GLY A 106 16.08 -3.20 25.15
N LYS A 107 14.77 -3.49 25.10
CA LYS A 107 13.81 -2.83 24.21
C LYS A 107 13.36 -1.49 24.77
N VAL A 108 13.27 -0.49 23.90
CA VAL A 108 12.73 0.85 24.19
C VAL A 108 11.68 1.20 23.13
N THR A 109 10.55 1.73 23.59
CA THR A 109 9.42 2.10 22.71
C THR A 109 9.45 3.59 22.38
N PHE A 110 9.35 3.93 21.11
CA PHE A 110 9.22 5.30 20.61
C PHE A 110 7.82 5.47 20.00
N VAL A 111 6.95 6.16 20.72
CA VAL A 111 5.51 6.27 20.36
C VAL A 111 5.27 7.29 19.26
N THR A 112 6.07 8.36 19.19
CA THR A 112 5.90 9.41 18.18
C THR A 112 7.00 9.38 17.13
N PRO A 113 6.70 9.66 15.85
CA PRO A 113 7.73 9.92 14.87
C PRO A 113 8.61 11.10 15.27
N GLY A 114 9.90 11.04 14.94
CA GLY A 114 10.88 12.07 15.28
C GLY A 114 12.32 11.60 15.16
N ALA A 115 13.24 12.55 15.27
CA ALA A 115 14.66 12.29 15.40
C ALA A 115 15.06 12.26 16.87
N TYR A 116 15.58 11.13 17.34
CA TYR A 116 15.98 10.89 18.72
C TYR A 116 17.49 10.79 18.82
N THR A 117 18.13 11.70 19.55
CA THR A 117 19.58 11.65 19.79
C THR A 117 19.85 10.72 20.98
N VAL A 118 20.09 9.45 20.70
CA VAL A 118 20.38 8.45 21.72
C VAL A 118 21.80 8.66 22.22
N THR A 119 21.96 8.84 23.53
CA THR A 119 23.24 9.09 24.18
C THR A 119 23.56 7.98 25.18
N LEU A 120 24.74 7.40 25.04
CA LEU A 120 25.33 6.47 26.00
C LEU A 120 26.50 7.15 26.69
N LYS A 121 26.39 7.39 27.99
CA LYS A 121 27.51 7.75 28.86
C LYS A 121 28.05 6.48 29.50
N ALA A 122 29.36 6.29 29.43
CA ALA A 122 30.03 5.15 30.00
C ALA A 122 31.27 5.60 30.80
N ALA A 123 31.48 4.98 31.95
CA ALA A 123 32.55 5.37 32.84
C ALA A 123 33.23 4.17 33.52
N ASN A 124 34.47 4.37 33.90
CA ASN A 124 35.21 3.55 34.85
C ASN A 124 35.83 4.44 35.94
N LYS A 125 36.73 3.90 36.76
CA LYS A 125 37.34 4.64 37.88
C LYS A 125 38.08 5.92 37.46
N SER A 126 38.60 5.96 36.24
CA SER A 126 39.50 7.03 35.78
C SER A 126 38.95 7.84 34.60
N HIS A 127 37.95 7.32 33.89
CA HIS A 127 37.42 7.92 32.67
C HIS A 127 35.88 7.99 32.70
N ASN A 128 35.33 9.07 32.15
CA ASN A 128 33.91 9.25 31.91
C ASN A 128 33.74 9.90 30.54
N VAL A 129 33.12 9.17 29.61
CA VAL A 129 32.99 9.55 28.20
C VAL A 129 31.59 9.22 27.70
N PHE A 130 31.20 9.79 26.57
CA PHE A 130 29.90 9.51 25.98
C PHE A 130 29.98 9.43 24.47
N THR A 131 29.00 8.77 23.87
CA THR A 131 28.75 8.74 22.43
C THR A 131 27.27 8.95 22.16
N SER A 132 26.95 9.58 21.04
CA SER A 132 25.57 9.87 20.66
C SER A 132 25.34 9.54 19.19
N ARG A 133 24.17 8.97 18.87
CA ARG A 133 23.76 8.65 17.49
C ARG A 133 22.29 9.00 17.30
N VAL A 134 21.95 9.54 16.13
CA VAL A 134 20.57 9.91 15.78
C VAL A 134 19.82 8.68 15.27
N LEU A 135 18.73 8.34 15.96
CA LEU A 135 17.73 7.36 15.55
C LEU A 135 16.54 8.10 14.93
N LEU A 136 16.19 7.80 13.69
CA LEU A 136 15.01 8.36 13.03
C LEU A 136 13.84 7.38 13.14
N ILE A 137 12.74 7.83 13.75
CA ILE A 137 11.47 7.12 13.78
C ILE A 137 10.49 7.84 12.84
N THR A 138 9.87 7.10 11.93
CA THR A 138 8.95 7.62 10.91
C THR A 138 7.51 7.21 11.19
N THR A 139 6.55 7.87 10.54
CA THR A 139 5.16 7.40 10.49
C THR A 139 5.03 6.26 9.48
N ASP A 140 3.99 5.44 9.62
CA ASP A 140 3.57 4.55 8.55
C ASP A 140 2.97 5.41 7.42
N ASP A 141 3.63 5.39 6.27
CA ASP A 141 3.27 6.11 5.05
C ASP A 141 2.78 5.16 3.95
N ASN A 142 2.51 3.89 4.28
CA ASN A 142 1.90 2.95 3.35
C ASN A 142 0.50 3.45 2.95
N PRO A 143 0.22 3.63 1.65
CA PRO A 143 -1.07 4.10 1.19
C PRO A 143 -2.14 3.03 1.43
N ILE A 144 -3.31 3.46 1.86
CA ILE A 144 -4.48 2.61 2.07
C ILE A 144 -5.59 3.12 1.17
N ALA A 145 -6.02 2.30 0.20
CA ALA A 145 -7.15 2.65 -0.65
C ALA A 145 -8.47 2.44 0.11
N SER A 146 -9.35 3.44 0.03
CA SER A 146 -10.73 3.34 0.49
C SER A 146 -11.59 4.32 -0.28
N PHE A 147 -12.86 3.95 -0.50
CA PHE A 147 -13.86 4.85 -1.03
C PHE A 147 -15.26 4.49 -0.56
N SER A 148 -16.14 5.47 -0.61
CA SER A 148 -17.59 5.29 -0.53
C SER A 148 -18.25 5.78 -1.81
N TYR A 149 -19.50 5.37 -2.04
CA TYR A 149 -20.30 5.85 -3.16
C TYR A 149 -21.76 6.11 -2.77
N GLY A 150 -22.42 6.98 -3.54
CA GLY A 150 -23.84 7.26 -3.39
C GLY A 150 -24.52 7.56 -4.73
N PHE A 151 -25.84 7.47 -4.75
CA PHE A 151 -26.64 7.79 -5.94
C PHE A 151 -27.03 9.27 -5.96
N LYS A 152 -26.68 9.96 -7.04
CA LYS A 152 -27.12 11.33 -7.26
C LYS A 152 -28.65 11.37 -7.32
N ASN A 153 -29.24 12.33 -6.61
CA ASN A 153 -30.69 12.47 -6.47
C ASN A 153 -31.42 11.21 -5.94
N LYS A 154 -30.69 10.28 -5.28
CA LYS A 154 -31.22 9.00 -4.78
C LYS A 154 -31.83 8.11 -5.86
N ILE A 155 -31.34 8.20 -7.10
CA ILE A 155 -31.78 7.37 -8.24
C ILE A 155 -30.81 6.18 -8.41
N SER A 156 -31.24 4.99 -7.98
CA SER A 156 -30.49 3.72 -8.07
C SER A 156 -30.70 2.94 -9.37
N TYR A 157 -31.64 3.37 -10.22
CA TYR A 157 -31.99 2.66 -11.45
C TYR A 157 -31.47 3.35 -12.71
N ALA A 158 -31.27 2.56 -13.77
CA ALA A 158 -30.70 3.04 -15.01
C ALA A 158 -31.60 4.08 -15.75
N PRO A 159 -31.03 5.17 -16.30
CA PRO A 159 -29.65 5.62 -16.13
C PRO A 159 -29.43 6.23 -14.73
N ALA A 160 -28.48 5.67 -13.98
CA ALA A 160 -28.11 6.15 -12.65
C ALA A 160 -26.78 6.91 -12.71
N THR A 161 -26.67 8.00 -11.95
CA THR A 161 -25.39 8.69 -11.73
C THR A 161 -24.89 8.33 -10.33
N VAL A 162 -23.75 7.67 -10.26
CA VAL A 162 -23.07 7.31 -9.02
C VAL A 162 -21.97 8.32 -8.75
N GLN A 163 -21.91 8.82 -7.53
CA GLN A 163 -20.89 9.73 -7.06
C GLN A 163 -19.98 8.99 -6.08
N PHE A 164 -18.68 8.96 -6.36
CA PHE A 164 -17.69 8.34 -5.49
C PHE A 164 -16.96 9.40 -4.66
N VAL A 165 -16.66 9.04 -3.42
CA VAL A 165 -15.84 9.83 -2.49
C VAL A 165 -14.61 9.03 -2.12
N ASN A 166 -13.44 9.60 -2.36
CA ASN A 166 -12.16 9.00 -1.97
C ASN A 166 -11.90 9.21 -0.48
N GLU A 167 -11.66 8.11 0.22
CA GLU A 167 -11.40 8.05 1.66
C GLU A 167 -10.02 7.43 1.95
N SER A 168 -9.16 7.37 0.93
CA SER A 168 -7.83 6.76 1.04
C SER A 168 -6.93 7.55 2.00
N ALA A 169 -6.12 6.81 2.76
CA ALA A 169 -5.13 7.36 3.68
C ALA A 169 -3.72 7.26 3.10
N ASN A 170 -2.83 8.16 3.56
CA ASN A 170 -1.40 8.13 3.26
C ASN A 170 -1.07 8.08 1.75
N ALA A 171 -1.86 8.74 0.90
CA ALA A 171 -1.71 8.69 -0.55
C ALA A 171 -1.68 10.08 -1.19
N THR A 172 -0.89 10.23 -2.26
CA THR A 172 -0.72 11.47 -3.02
C THR A 172 -1.31 11.39 -4.44
N SER A 173 -1.57 10.18 -4.93
CA SER A 173 -2.22 9.94 -6.23
C SER A 173 -3.07 8.67 -6.21
N TYR A 174 -3.93 8.52 -7.21
CA TYR A 174 -5.01 7.54 -7.22
C TYR A 174 -5.16 6.95 -8.62
N GLU A 175 -5.49 5.67 -8.69
CA GLU A 175 -5.86 4.97 -9.93
C GLU A 175 -7.22 4.33 -9.72
N TRP A 176 -8.22 4.89 -10.38
CA TRP A 176 -9.59 4.36 -10.42
C TRP A 176 -9.76 3.45 -11.62
N ASP A 177 -10.55 2.39 -11.44
CA ASP A 177 -11.12 1.58 -12.52
C ASP A 177 -12.60 1.36 -12.22
N ILE A 178 -13.47 2.07 -12.95
CA ILE A 178 -14.92 1.99 -12.83
C ILE A 178 -15.43 1.26 -14.06
N ASN A 179 -15.74 -0.03 -13.90
CA ASN A 179 -16.22 -0.90 -14.97
C ASN A 179 -15.34 -0.88 -16.24
N GLY A 180 -14.02 -0.93 -16.07
CA GLY A 180 -13.03 -0.90 -17.15
C GLY A 180 -12.61 0.50 -17.60
N ARG A 181 -13.29 1.56 -17.15
CA ARG A 181 -12.87 2.94 -17.40
C ARG A 181 -11.89 3.40 -16.32
N LYS A 182 -10.68 3.78 -16.77
CA LYS A 182 -9.62 4.27 -15.89
C LYS A 182 -9.70 5.77 -15.66
N ASP A 183 -9.37 6.20 -14.45
CA ASP A 183 -9.29 7.61 -14.04
C ASP A 183 -8.20 7.80 -12.97
N ASN A 184 -7.74 9.04 -12.76
CA ASN A 184 -6.73 9.39 -11.75
C ASN A 184 -7.09 10.63 -10.91
N VAL A 185 -8.34 11.09 -11.00
CA VAL A 185 -8.85 12.23 -10.22
C VAL A 185 -8.92 11.89 -8.73
N LYS A 186 -8.65 12.89 -7.88
CA LYS A 186 -8.64 12.74 -6.43
C LYS A 186 -10.01 12.33 -5.86
N SER A 187 -11.09 12.99 -6.27
CA SER A 187 -12.51 12.85 -5.83
C SER A 187 -13.15 14.24 -5.72
N PRO A 188 -14.49 14.38 -5.85
CA PRO A 188 -15.45 13.34 -6.25
C PRO A 188 -15.41 13.06 -7.75
N ILE A 189 -15.90 11.88 -8.14
CA ILE A 189 -16.11 11.50 -9.54
C ILE A 189 -17.57 11.07 -9.73
N ASP A 190 -18.24 11.67 -10.71
CA ASP A 190 -19.58 11.27 -11.15
C ASP A 190 -19.43 10.29 -12.32
N TYR A 191 -20.06 9.11 -12.22
CA TYR A 191 -20.11 8.11 -13.29
C TYR A 191 -21.55 7.72 -13.63
N ILE A 192 -21.88 7.69 -14.92
CA ILE A 192 -23.23 7.35 -15.39
C ILE A 192 -23.27 5.88 -15.82
N PHE A 193 -24.17 5.11 -15.23
CA PHE A 193 -24.48 3.74 -15.61
C PHE A 193 -25.81 3.72 -16.38
N SER A 194 -25.74 3.49 -17.69
CA SER A 194 -26.89 3.57 -18.60
C SER A 194 -27.79 2.34 -18.61
N THR A 195 -27.30 1.22 -18.09
CA THR A 195 -28.02 -0.07 -18.06
C THR A 195 -28.03 -0.63 -16.65
N ALA A 196 -29.05 -1.44 -16.36
CA ALA A 196 -29.13 -2.17 -15.10
C ALA A 196 -28.09 -3.30 -15.08
N GLY A 197 -27.58 -3.61 -13.88
CA GLY A 197 -26.57 -4.64 -13.70
C GLY A 197 -25.69 -4.39 -12.48
N THR A 198 -24.74 -5.31 -12.27
CA THR A 198 -23.71 -5.20 -11.25
C THR A 198 -22.40 -4.78 -11.88
N TYR A 199 -21.81 -3.72 -11.37
CA TYR A 199 -20.57 -3.12 -11.85
C TYR A 199 -19.51 -3.14 -10.77
N LYS A 200 -18.23 -3.25 -11.15
CA LYS A 200 -17.11 -3.17 -10.21
C LYS A 200 -16.47 -1.80 -10.26
N ALA A 201 -16.27 -1.20 -9.09
CA ALA A 201 -15.36 -0.07 -8.92
C ALA A 201 -14.15 -0.50 -8.11
N LYS A 202 -12.98 -0.11 -8.57
CA LYS A 202 -11.69 -0.41 -7.96
C LYS A 202 -10.89 0.86 -7.77
N LEU A 203 -10.12 0.91 -6.70
CA LEU A 203 -9.21 2.00 -6.38
C LEU A 203 -7.87 1.44 -5.92
N VAL A 204 -6.79 2.00 -6.46
CA VAL A 204 -5.44 1.88 -5.92
C VAL A 204 -4.96 3.26 -5.49
N ALA A 205 -4.50 3.36 -4.25
CA ALA A 205 -3.93 4.57 -3.69
C ALA A 205 -2.40 4.48 -3.73
N ILE A 206 -1.74 5.57 -4.09
CA ILE A 206 -0.31 5.60 -4.39
C ILE A 206 0.36 6.70 -3.58
N ASN A 207 1.50 6.37 -2.97
CA ASN A 207 2.36 7.32 -2.29
C ASN A 207 3.81 7.10 -2.72
N SER A 208 4.33 8.01 -3.55
CA SER A 208 5.65 7.88 -4.17
C SER A 208 5.75 6.54 -4.93
N SER A 209 6.65 5.63 -4.54
CA SER A 209 6.78 4.30 -5.14
C SER A 209 5.89 3.22 -4.50
N LYS A 210 5.19 3.53 -3.40
CA LYS A 210 4.33 2.59 -2.67
C LYS A 210 2.93 2.57 -3.28
N ARG A 211 2.34 1.38 -3.35
CA ARG A 211 0.97 1.15 -3.83
C ARG A 211 0.19 0.39 -2.77
N SER A 212 -1.07 0.76 -2.59
CA SER A 212 -1.99 0.03 -1.72
C SER A 212 -2.37 -1.31 -2.35
N ALA A 213 -2.96 -2.20 -1.55
CA ALA A 213 -3.81 -3.23 -2.12
C ALA A 213 -4.97 -2.59 -2.90
N VAL A 214 -5.53 -3.34 -3.86
CA VAL A 214 -6.75 -2.90 -4.58
C VAL A 214 -7.91 -2.93 -3.60
N PHE A 215 -8.60 -1.80 -3.46
CA PHE A 215 -9.89 -1.74 -2.77
C PHE A 215 -11.00 -1.78 -3.80
N GLU A 216 -11.98 -2.67 -3.63
CA GLU A 216 -13.04 -2.90 -4.60
C GLU A 216 -14.43 -2.99 -3.95
N GLN A 217 -15.44 -2.49 -4.67
CA GLN A 217 -16.84 -2.62 -4.30
C GLN A 217 -17.70 -2.91 -5.53
N ASP A 218 -18.76 -3.71 -5.33
CA ASP A 218 -19.81 -3.92 -6.32
C ASP A 218 -20.86 -2.81 -6.21
N ILE A 219 -21.26 -2.27 -7.37
CA ILE A 219 -22.29 -1.25 -7.52
C ILE A 219 -23.46 -1.88 -8.24
N ILE A 220 -24.62 -1.87 -7.62
CA ILE A 220 -25.84 -2.46 -8.18
C ILE A 220 -26.69 -1.34 -8.76
N ILE A 221 -26.95 -1.40 -10.06
CA ILE A 221 -27.85 -0.50 -10.77
C ILE A 221 -29.12 -1.26 -11.10
N GLU A 222 -30.25 -0.76 -10.61
CA GLU A 222 -31.55 -1.40 -10.77
C GLU A 222 -32.14 -1.15 -12.16
N ALA A 223 -33.07 -2.02 -12.58
CA ALA A 223 -33.87 -1.78 -13.77
C ALA A 223 -34.79 -0.58 -13.55
N ASN A 224 -34.94 0.28 -14.56
CA ASN A 224 -35.83 1.43 -14.49
C ASN A 224 -37.27 0.95 -14.25
N PRO A 225 -37.91 1.32 -13.12
CA PRO A 225 -39.24 0.85 -12.80
C PRO A 225 -40.33 1.56 -13.61
N ASN A 226 -39.99 2.65 -14.32
CA ASN A 226 -40.99 3.42 -15.06
C ASN A 226 -41.50 2.64 -16.28
N PRO A 227 -42.83 2.66 -16.52
CA PRO A 227 -43.41 2.15 -17.76
C PRO A 227 -42.95 3.00 -18.94
N VAL A 228 -42.83 2.39 -20.12
CA VAL A 228 -42.51 3.12 -21.36
C VAL A 228 -43.67 2.94 -22.33
N ALA A 229 -44.38 4.02 -22.62
CA ALA A 229 -45.44 4.00 -23.62
C ALA A 229 -44.85 3.87 -25.03
N LYS A 230 -45.43 2.99 -25.83
CA LYS A 230 -45.12 2.85 -27.26
C LYS A 230 -46.29 2.18 -27.96
N PHE A 231 -46.58 2.58 -29.19
CA PHE A 231 -47.52 1.86 -30.04
C PHE A 231 -47.17 2.02 -31.52
N ALA A 232 -47.73 1.13 -32.33
CA ALA A 232 -47.73 1.20 -33.78
C ALA A 232 -49.15 1.44 -34.30
N VAL A 233 -49.26 2.19 -35.39
CA VAL A 233 -50.51 2.33 -36.15
C VAL A 233 -50.48 1.30 -37.27
N GLY A 234 -51.55 0.51 -37.39
CA GLY A 234 -51.73 -0.46 -38.46
C GLY A 234 -51.66 0.23 -39.82
N LYS A 235 -50.85 -0.31 -40.73
CA LYS A 235 -50.69 0.28 -42.07
C LYS A 235 -51.90 -0.04 -42.94
N THR A 236 -52.42 0.99 -43.59
CA THR A 236 -53.51 0.85 -44.57
C THR A 236 -53.00 1.29 -45.96
N PRO A 237 -53.07 0.42 -46.98
CA PRO A 237 -52.80 0.81 -48.37
C PRO A 237 -53.69 2.00 -48.80
N GLY A 238 -53.09 3.03 -49.38
CA GLY A 238 -53.82 4.25 -49.81
C GLY A 238 -53.98 5.33 -48.74
N GLY A 239 -53.66 5.04 -47.46
CA GLY A 239 -53.78 5.96 -46.34
C GLY A 239 -55.00 5.68 -45.46
N TYR A 240 -55.32 6.62 -44.58
CA TYR A 240 -56.45 6.52 -43.65
C TYR A 240 -57.60 7.42 -44.13
N PHE A 241 -58.83 6.93 -44.06
CA PHE A 241 -60.02 7.65 -44.51
C PHE A 241 -61.02 7.86 -43.38
N VAL A 242 -61.87 8.88 -43.52
CA VAL A 242 -62.96 9.14 -42.56
C VAL A 242 -63.82 7.89 -42.37
N GLY A 243 -64.14 7.56 -41.11
CA GLY A 243 -64.97 6.41 -40.74
C GLY A 243 -64.29 5.05 -40.83
N GLN A 244 -63.05 4.97 -41.34
CA GLN A 244 -62.29 3.73 -41.43
C GLN A 244 -61.79 3.25 -40.07
N GLU A 245 -61.77 1.92 -39.86
CA GLU A 245 -61.12 1.30 -38.70
C GLU A 245 -59.59 1.38 -38.80
N ILE A 246 -58.99 1.95 -37.77
CA ILE A 246 -57.54 2.05 -37.61
C ILE A 246 -57.14 1.25 -36.37
N TYR A 247 -56.29 0.26 -36.57
CA TYR A 247 -55.78 -0.60 -35.51
C TYR A 247 -54.55 0.03 -34.85
N LEU A 248 -54.55 0.10 -33.53
CA LEU A 248 -53.45 0.62 -32.72
C LEU A 248 -52.89 -0.52 -31.87
N ILE A 249 -51.65 -0.89 -32.18
CA ILE A 249 -50.96 -2.01 -31.53
C ILE A 249 -50.10 -1.43 -30.42
N ASN A 250 -50.53 -1.58 -29.17
CA ASN A 250 -49.70 -1.28 -28.02
C ASN A 250 -48.42 -2.13 -28.00
N GLN A 251 -47.31 -1.46 -27.74
CA GLN A 251 -45.96 -2.02 -27.62
C GLN A 251 -45.27 -1.49 -26.35
N SER A 252 -46.05 -0.96 -25.41
CA SER A 252 -45.54 -0.42 -24.17
C SER A 252 -44.86 -1.50 -23.35
N THR A 253 -43.77 -1.15 -22.68
CA THR A 253 -43.05 -2.09 -21.82
C THR A 253 -43.25 -1.73 -20.36
N ASN A 254 -43.12 -2.74 -19.49
CA ASN A 254 -43.16 -2.57 -18.04
C ASN A 254 -44.43 -1.83 -17.57
N SER A 255 -45.59 -2.18 -18.11
CA SER A 255 -46.88 -1.51 -17.88
C SER A 255 -47.97 -2.53 -17.53
N ASP A 256 -48.95 -2.14 -16.72
CA ASP A 256 -50.15 -2.92 -16.36
C ASP A 256 -51.45 -2.33 -16.91
N SER A 257 -51.43 -1.07 -17.34
CA SER A 257 -52.61 -0.35 -17.81
C SER A 257 -52.25 0.80 -18.76
N TYR A 258 -53.24 1.25 -19.52
CA TYR A 258 -53.07 2.12 -20.68
C TYR A 258 -54.13 3.22 -20.69
N LEU A 259 -53.77 4.38 -21.24
CA LEU A 259 -54.69 5.49 -21.48
C LEU A 259 -54.41 6.07 -22.86
N TRP A 260 -55.32 5.82 -23.78
CA TRP A 260 -55.35 6.39 -25.11
C TRP A 260 -56.12 7.70 -25.10
N ASN A 261 -55.54 8.73 -25.68
CA ASN A 261 -56.19 10.00 -25.93
C ASN A 261 -56.07 10.37 -27.41
N PHE A 262 -57.19 10.70 -28.04
CA PHE A 262 -57.26 10.95 -29.49
C PHE A 262 -57.38 12.42 -29.85
N GLY A 263 -57.21 13.32 -28.88
CA GLY A 263 -57.29 14.77 -29.07
C GLY A 263 -58.70 15.29 -29.33
N ILE A 264 -58.80 16.62 -29.47
CA ILE A 264 -60.07 17.30 -29.74
C ILE A 264 -60.56 16.93 -31.15
N GLY A 265 -61.79 16.42 -31.24
CA GLY A 265 -62.38 15.97 -32.51
C GLY A 265 -62.02 14.53 -32.91
N GLY A 266 -61.26 13.81 -32.08
CA GLY A 266 -61.04 12.37 -32.20
C GLY A 266 -62.13 11.52 -31.51
N PRO A 267 -62.02 10.18 -31.60
CA PRO A 267 -62.83 9.25 -30.80
C PRO A 267 -62.68 9.47 -29.29
N ALA A 268 -63.56 8.85 -28.50
CA ALA A 268 -63.47 8.86 -27.04
C ALA A 268 -62.21 8.10 -26.56
N ASP A 269 -61.59 8.62 -25.50
CA ASP A 269 -60.45 8.01 -24.82
C ASP A 269 -60.78 6.59 -24.33
N THR A 270 -59.77 5.72 -24.28
CA THR A 270 -59.95 4.31 -23.89
C THR A 270 -58.74 3.77 -23.14
N SER A 271 -58.93 2.68 -22.39
CA SER A 271 -57.88 1.99 -21.63
C SER A 271 -57.59 0.56 -22.12
N ILE A 272 -58.17 0.17 -23.26
CA ILE A 272 -57.95 -1.14 -23.86
C ILE A 272 -56.48 -1.25 -24.31
N GLU A 273 -55.89 -2.44 -24.15
CA GLU A 273 -54.51 -2.71 -24.56
C GLU A 273 -54.28 -2.44 -26.05
N HIS A 274 -55.05 -3.08 -26.93
CA HIS A 274 -55.05 -2.79 -28.36
C HIS A 274 -56.34 -2.06 -28.73
N ALA A 275 -56.21 -0.85 -29.26
CA ALA A 275 -57.37 -0.03 -29.61
C ALA A 275 -57.69 -0.12 -31.10
N VAL A 276 -58.99 -0.06 -31.43
CA VAL A 276 -59.47 0.12 -32.81
C VAL A 276 -60.32 1.38 -32.82
N VAL A 277 -60.00 2.32 -33.70
CA VAL A 277 -60.62 3.65 -33.71
C VAL A 277 -61.09 4.08 -35.09
N LYS A 278 -62.08 4.99 -35.12
CA LYS A 278 -62.60 5.65 -36.33
C LYS A 278 -62.59 7.16 -36.14
N PHE A 279 -62.00 7.89 -37.07
CA PHE A 279 -62.03 9.34 -37.07
C PHE A 279 -63.18 9.86 -37.95
N ALA A 280 -64.03 10.72 -37.40
CA ALA A 280 -65.24 11.22 -38.07
C ALA A 280 -64.98 12.43 -38.99
N LYS A 281 -63.78 13.01 -38.96
CA LYS A 281 -63.40 14.18 -39.74
C LYS A 281 -62.03 13.97 -40.39
N ALA A 282 -61.87 14.45 -41.62
CA ALA A 282 -60.56 14.53 -42.25
C ALA A 282 -59.66 15.54 -41.52
N GLY A 283 -58.36 15.40 -41.72
CA GLY A 283 -57.33 16.25 -41.12
C GLY A 283 -56.26 15.47 -40.37
N LYS A 284 -55.39 16.23 -39.71
CA LYS A 284 -54.33 15.66 -38.86
C LYS A 284 -54.91 15.30 -37.50
N HIS A 285 -54.70 14.06 -37.09
CA HIS A 285 -55.13 13.54 -35.79
C HIS A 285 -53.93 13.07 -34.99
N THR A 286 -53.84 13.53 -33.76
CA THR A 286 -52.75 13.21 -32.84
C THR A 286 -53.22 12.16 -31.85
N ILE A 287 -52.68 10.95 -31.97
CA ILE A 287 -52.95 9.83 -31.09
C ILE A 287 -51.88 9.82 -30.01
N ARG A 288 -52.29 9.88 -28.75
CA ARG A 288 -51.42 9.87 -27.58
C ARG A 288 -51.71 8.63 -26.76
N LEU A 289 -50.65 7.93 -26.35
CA LEU A 289 -50.71 6.83 -25.39
C LEU A 289 -49.88 7.19 -24.15
N VAL A 290 -50.46 6.97 -22.98
CA VAL A 290 -49.74 6.94 -21.70
C VAL A 290 -49.93 5.55 -21.12
N SER A 291 -48.85 4.92 -20.66
CA SER A 291 -48.91 3.64 -19.98
C SER A 291 -48.57 3.81 -18.49
N LYS A 292 -49.12 2.93 -17.65
CA LYS A 292 -48.96 2.97 -16.20
C LYS A 292 -48.49 1.63 -15.66
N LYS A 293 -47.86 1.68 -14.49
CA LYS A 293 -47.51 0.51 -13.67
C LYS A 293 -47.70 0.88 -12.20
N GLY A 294 -48.77 0.40 -11.57
CA GLY A 294 -49.22 0.89 -10.28
C GLY A 294 -49.38 2.42 -10.28
N ASN A 295 -48.61 3.11 -9.42
CA ASN A 295 -48.62 4.58 -9.34
C ASN A 295 -47.68 5.28 -10.33
N LEU A 296 -46.87 4.54 -11.08
CA LEU A 296 -45.93 5.10 -12.05
C LEU A 296 -46.62 5.35 -13.38
N THR A 297 -46.25 6.44 -14.05
CA THR A 297 -46.82 6.87 -15.33
C THR A 297 -45.71 7.17 -16.33
N SER A 298 -45.85 6.68 -17.55
CA SER A 298 -44.87 6.90 -18.61
C SER A 298 -44.89 8.35 -19.10
N LYS A 299 -43.80 8.78 -19.74
CA LYS A 299 -43.91 9.89 -20.69
C LYS A 299 -44.90 9.50 -21.80
N PRO A 300 -45.70 10.45 -22.32
CA PRO A 300 -46.63 10.14 -23.39
C PRO A 300 -45.88 9.82 -24.69
N TYR A 301 -46.35 8.80 -25.39
CA TYR A 301 -45.92 8.49 -26.75
C TYR A 301 -47.01 8.93 -27.72
N THR A 302 -46.62 9.60 -28.80
CA THR A 302 -47.56 10.25 -29.70
C THR A 302 -47.24 9.95 -31.15
N ILE A 303 -48.26 9.62 -31.94
CA ILE A 303 -48.17 9.52 -33.40
C ILE A 303 -49.25 10.42 -33.99
N THR A 304 -48.87 11.23 -34.98
CA THR A 304 -49.85 12.00 -35.77
C THR A 304 -50.08 11.31 -37.11
N ILE A 305 -51.34 11.08 -37.44
CA ILE A 305 -51.77 10.53 -38.72
C ILE A 305 -52.55 11.59 -39.52
N LEU A 306 -52.60 11.41 -40.84
CA LEU A 306 -53.47 12.19 -41.72
C LEU A 306 -54.64 11.31 -42.14
N VAL A 307 -55.86 11.74 -41.81
CA VAL A 307 -57.11 11.13 -42.26
C VAL A 307 -57.65 11.97 -43.42
N LYS A 308 -57.99 11.33 -44.53
CA LYS A 308 -58.51 11.97 -45.74
C LYS A 308 -60.02 11.76 -45.83
N ASP A 309 -60.69 12.65 -46.56
CA ASP A 309 -62.05 12.37 -47.02
C ASP A 309 -62.04 11.19 -47.99
N ILE A 310 -63.18 10.50 -48.08
CA ILE A 310 -63.42 9.36 -48.98
C ILE A 310 -63.56 9.87 -50.42
#